data_AF-A0A2N8ZCX8-F1
#
_entry.id   AF-A0A2N8ZCX8-F1
#
_cell.length_a   1.000
_cell.length_b   1.000
_cell.length_c   1.000
_cell.angle_alpha   90.00
_cell.angle_beta   90.00
_cell.angle_gamma   90.00
#
_symmetry.space_group_name_H-M   'P 1'
#
loop_
_entity.id
_entity.type
_entity.pdbx_description
1 polymer ?
#
loop_
_entity_poly.entity_id
_entity_poly.type
_entity_poly.pdbx_seq_one_letter_code
_entity_poly.pdbx_strand_id
1 'polypeptide(L)'
;MGPSIELKQVALKYGDNTILESIDHQFEAGKCHIVMGPNGGGKTSLLRSILGLTPFTGDINIQWPEKKGDWVMFLKKPCLKPACR
;
A
#
# COMPACT_ATOMS: atom_id res chain seq x y z
N MET A 1 -15.43 8.41 10.26
CA MET A 1 -15.25 7.25 9.37
C MET A 1 -13.77 7.16 9.02
N GLY A 2 -13.22 5.94 8.92
CA GLY A 2 -11.82 5.74 8.53
C GLY A 2 -11.58 6.01 7.03
N PRO A 3 -10.33 5.93 6.56
CA PRO A 3 -10.01 6.15 5.15
C PRO A 3 -10.46 4.97 4.26
N SER A 4 -10.63 5.22 2.97
CA SER A 4 -10.60 4.17 1.95
C SER A 4 -9.17 3.98 1.45
N ILE A 5 -8.82 2.77 1.05
CA ILE A 5 -7.49 2.41 0.57
C ILE A 5 -7.63 1.69 -0.76
N GLU A 6 -6.93 2.14 -1.79
CA GLU A 6 -6.88 1.51 -3.10
C GLU A 6 -5.45 1.01 -3.37
N LEU A 7 -5.33 -0.27 -3.72
CA LEU A 7 -4.11 -0.92 -4.16
C LEU A 7 -4.20 -1.17 -5.66
N LYS A 8 -3.20 -0.73 -6.41
CA LYS A 8 -3.07 -0.98 -7.86
C LYS A 8 -1.72 -1.62 -8.15
N GLN A 9 -1.76 -2.86 -8.63
CA GLN A 9 -0.60 -3.68 -8.98
C GLN A 9 0.49 -3.69 -7.92
N VAL A 10 0.10 -3.76 -6.64
CA VAL A 10 1.05 -3.69 -5.52
C VAL A 10 1.86 -4.98 -5.47
N ALA A 11 3.17 -4.88 -5.66
CA ALA A 11 4.07 -6.02 -5.57
C ALA A 11 5.26 -5.73 -4.65
N LEU A 12 5.80 -6.79 -4.05
CA LEU A 12 6.88 -6.72 -3.08
C LEU A 12 7.80 -7.91 -3.28
N LYS A 13 9.11 -7.64 -3.39
CA LYS A 13 10.17 -8.65 -3.48
C LYS A 13 11.23 -8.39 -2.43
N TYR A 14 11.75 -9.46 -1.85
CA TYR A 14 12.95 -9.45 -1.01
C TYR A 14 14.01 -10.31 -1.67
N GLY A 15 15.03 -9.68 -2.27
CA GLY A 15 15.97 -10.37 -3.15
C GLY A 15 15.21 -11.04 -4.31
N ASP A 16 15.42 -12.34 -4.48
CA ASP A 16 14.75 -13.15 -5.51
C ASP A 16 13.37 -13.68 -5.07
N ASN A 17 12.99 -13.50 -3.81
CA ASN A 17 11.74 -14.03 -3.29
C ASN A 17 10.58 -13.04 -3.50
N THR A 18 9.56 -13.48 -4.23
CA THR A 18 8.34 -12.70 -4.45
C THR A 18 7.37 -12.92 -3.29
N ILE A 19 7.05 -11.84 -2.57
CA ILE A 19 6.21 -11.90 -1.36
C ILE A 19 4.77 -11.51 -1.69
N LEU A 20 4.61 -10.47 -2.51
CA LEU A 20 3.33 -10.01 -3.03
C LEU A 20 3.46 -9.89 -4.55
N GLU A 21 2.49 -10.42 -5.27
CA GLU A 21 2.47 -10.44 -6.72
C GLU A 21 1.24 -9.70 -7.22
N SER A 22 1.44 -8.45 -7.69
CA SER A 22 0.42 -7.60 -8.33
C SER A 22 -0.94 -7.61 -7.65
N ILE A 23 -1.01 -7.11 -6.40
CA ILE A 23 -2.26 -7.04 -5.65
C ILE A 23 -3.07 -5.82 -6.11
N ASP A 24 -4.27 -6.10 -6.62
CA ASP A 24 -5.30 -5.12 -6.94
C ASP A 24 -6.49 -5.29 -5.98
N HIS A 25 -6.72 -4.31 -5.13
CA HIS A 25 -7.82 -4.37 -4.15
C HIS A 25 -8.26 -2.99 -3.67
N GLN A 26 -9.54 -2.86 -3.34
CA GLN A 26 -10.12 -1.64 -2.79
C GLN A 26 -10.75 -1.92 -1.42
N PHE A 27 -10.18 -1.30 -0.38
CA PHE A 27 -10.72 -1.29 0.96
C PHE A 27 -11.65 -0.10 1.12
N GLU A 28 -12.94 -0.37 1.28
CA GLU A 28 -13.93 0.67 1.51
C GLU A 28 -13.85 1.25 2.93
N ALA A 29 -14.07 2.56 3.03
CA ALA A 29 -14.11 3.28 4.29
C ALA A 29 -15.26 2.79 5.19
N GLY A 30 -14.97 2.66 6.49
CA GLY A 30 -15.98 2.28 7.48
C GLY A 30 -16.39 0.81 7.47
N LYS A 31 -15.74 -0.04 6.66
CA LYS A 31 -15.91 -1.50 6.70
C LYS A 31 -14.80 -2.16 7.52
N CYS A 32 -15.13 -3.31 8.11
CA CYS A 32 -14.14 -4.21 8.71
C CYS A 32 -13.64 -5.16 7.62
N HIS A 33 -12.32 -5.16 7.40
CA HIS A 33 -11.67 -5.98 6.39
C HIS A 33 -10.76 -7.01 7.05
N ILE A 34 -10.74 -8.23 6.53
CA ILE A 34 -9.93 -9.32 7.07
C ILE A 34 -8.93 -9.77 6.00
N VAL A 35 -7.63 -9.69 6.31
CA VAL A 35 -6.57 -10.24 5.46
C VAL A 35 -6.24 -11.65 5.95
N MET A 36 -6.63 -12.66 5.18
CA MET A 36 -6.42 -14.08 5.50
C MET A 36 -5.41 -14.74 4.57
N GLY A 37 -4.78 -15.82 5.03
CA GLY A 37 -3.82 -16.61 4.25
C GLY A 37 -2.87 -17.42 5.14
N PRO A 38 -2.09 -18.36 4.57
CA PRO A 38 -1.16 -19.21 5.31
C PRO A 38 -0.02 -18.41 5.96
N ASN A 39 0.68 -19.03 6.92
CA ASN A 39 1.92 -18.47 7.45
C ASN A 39 2.95 -18.32 6.31
N GLY A 40 3.58 -17.15 6.23
CA GLY A 40 4.45 -16.79 5.11
C GLY A 40 3.74 -16.22 3.87
N GLY A 41 2.41 -16.20 3.81
CA GLY A 41 1.64 -15.68 2.66
C GLY A 41 1.63 -14.15 2.49
N GLY A 42 2.63 -13.42 3.01
CA GLY A 42 2.80 -11.99 2.74
C GLY A 42 1.90 -11.01 3.51
N LYS A 43 0.96 -11.46 4.35
CA LYS A 43 -0.01 -10.60 5.08
C LYS A 43 0.64 -9.43 5.85
N THR A 44 1.64 -9.73 6.69
CA THR A 44 2.38 -8.69 7.45
C THR A 44 3.09 -7.73 6.51
N SER A 45 3.62 -8.24 5.40
CA SER A 45 4.31 -7.45 4.39
C SER A 45 3.35 -6.55 3.60
N LEU A 46 2.12 -7.02 3.32
CA LEU A 46 1.05 -6.21 2.75
C LEU A 46 0.70 -5.04 3.68
N LEU A 47 0.46 -5.32 4.96
CA LEU A 47 0.15 -4.28 5.94
C LEU A 47 1.30 -3.26 6.07
N ARG A 48 2.56 -3.73 6.11
CA ARG A 48 3.73 -2.84 6.12
C ARG A 48 3.82 -1.97 4.87
N SER A 49 3.47 -2.52 3.70
CA SER A 49 3.46 -1.77 2.44
C SER A 49 2.39 -0.68 2.45
N ILE A 50 1.18 -1.00 2.92
CA ILE A 50 0.09 -0.03 3.09
C ILE A 50 0.49 1.10 4.05
N LEU A 51 1.19 0.77 5.13
CA LEU A 51 1.70 1.75 6.11
C LEU A 51 2.94 2.52 5.63
N GLY A 52 3.45 2.25 4.42
CA GLY A 52 4.67 2.87 3.88
C GLY A 52 5.96 2.46 4.59
N LEU A 53 5.95 1.35 5.35
CA LEU A 53 7.10 0.86 6.12
C LEU A 53 8.03 -0.03 5.30
N THR A 54 7.60 -0.50 4.13
CA THR A 54 8.38 -1.35 3.24
C THR A 54 8.28 -0.86 1.79
N PRO A 55 9.38 -0.84 1.03
CA PRO A 55 9.36 -0.43 -0.37
C PRO A 55 8.56 -1.44 -1.20
N PHE A 56 7.66 -0.96 -2.05
CA PHE A 56 6.82 -1.77 -2.93
C PHE A 56 6.79 -1.14 -4.33
N THR A 57 6.39 -1.90 -5.34
CA THR A 57 6.07 -1.40 -6.68
C THR A 57 4.56 -1.29 -6.86
N GLY A 58 4.12 -0.42 -7.77
CA GLY A 58 2.69 -0.11 -7.96
C GLY A 58 2.26 1.14 -7.19
N ASP A 59 0.97 1.22 -6.91
CA ASP A 59 0.35 2.40 -6.28
C ASP A 59 -0.55 2.02 -5.10
N ILE A 60 -0.39 2.75 -3.99
CA ILE A 60 -1.28 2.68 -2.83
C ILE A 60 -1.82 4.09 -2.59
N ASN A 61 -3.13 4.25 -2.72
CA ASN A 61 -3.81 5.52 -2.52
C ASN A 61 -4.70 5.45 -1.28
N ILE A 62 -4.47 6.33 -0.31
CA ILE A 62 -5.24 6.40 0.94
C ILE A 62 -6.05 7.69 0.93
N GLN A 63 -7.38 7.57 0.87
CA GLN A 63 -8.27 8.71 0.82
C GLN A 63 -9.04 8.81 2.13
N TRP A 64 -8.89 9.95 2.80
CA TRP A 64 -9.68 10.26 3.98
C TRP A 64 -10.99 10.93 3.54
N PRO A 65 -12.17 10.44 3.97
CA PRO A 65 -13.40 11.19 3.79
C PRO A 65 -13.24 12.50 4.58
N GLU A 66 -13.21 13.63 3.87
CA GLU A 66 -12.76 14.92 4.37
C GLU A 66 -13.28 15.27 5.78
N LYS A 67 -12.38 15.71 6.66
CA LYS A 67 -12.72 16.77 7.61
C LYS A 67 -12.24 18.09 7.01
N LYS A 68 -13.18 19.02 6.84
CA LYS A 68 -12.92 20.44 6.59
C LYS A 68 -11.98 20.96 7.70
N GLY A 69 -10.69 21.06 7.42
CA GLY A 69 -9.69 21.57 8.38
C GLY A 69 -8.36 20.81 8.37
N ASP A 70 -7.40 21.41 7.68
CA ASP A 70 -5.96 21.45 7.92
C ASP A 70 -5.08 20.18 7.84
N TRP A 71 -4.03 20.35 7.02
CA TRP A 71 -2.83 19.53 6.80
C TRP A 71 -2.97 18.34 5.83
N VAL A 72 -2.90 18.66 4.53
CA VAL A 72 -2.60 17.66 3.49
C VAL A 72 -1.10 17.39 3.52
N MET A 73 -0.69 16.32 4.21
CA MET A 73 0.68 15.80 4.11
C MET A 73 0.81 15.13 2.74
N PHE A 74 1.14 15.91 1.72
CA PHE A 74 1.56 15.38 0.43
C PHE A 74 2.88 14.64 0.64
N LEU A 75 2.82 13.34 0.90
CA LEU A 75 3.92 12.43 0.58
C LEU A 75 4.02 12.35 -0.94
N LYS A 76 4.57 13.41 -1.53
CA LYS A 76 5.03 13.45 -2.90
C LYS A 76 6.11 12.37 -2.99
N LYS A 77 5.83 11.27 -3.68
CA LYS A 77 6.82 10.23 -4.01
C LYS A 77 8.12 10.95 -4.45
N PRO A 78 9.28 10.73 -3.81
CA PRO A 78 10.53 11.00 -4.51
C PRO A 78 10.56 9.97 -5.63
N CYS A 79 10.31 10.44 -6.84
CA CYS A 79 10.55 9.67 -8.05
C CYS A 79 12.05 9.35 -8.07
N LEU A 80 12.44 8.21 -7.49
CA LEU A 80 13.76 7.62 -7.66
C LEU A 80 13.83 7.18 -9.12
N LYS A 81 14.31 8.09 -9.96
CA LYS A 81 14.76 7.74 -11.31
C LYS A 81 15.82 6.65 -11.16
N PRO A 82 15.70 5.51 -11.86
CA PRO A 82 16.84 4.62 -12.00
C PRO A 82 17.91 5.39 -12.77
N ALA A 83 19.04 5.69 -12.13
CA ALA A 83 20.26 6.01 -12.83
C ALA A 83 20.74 4.73 -13.53
N CYS A 84 20.10 4.39 -14.66
CA CYS A 84 20.70 3.56 -15.68
C CYS A 84 21.57 4.48 -16.54
N ARG A 85 22.79 4.75 -16.07
CA ARG A 85 24.00 4.79 -16.91
C ARG A 85 25.26 4.83 -16.06
#